data_AF-A0A5J4Y750-F1
#
_entry.id   AF-A0A5J4Y750-F1
#
_cell.length_a   1.000
_cell.length_b   1.000
_cell.length_c   1.000
_cell.angle_alpha   90.00
_cell.angle_beta   90.00
_cell.angle_gamma   90.00
#
_symmetry.space_group_name_H-M   'P 1'
#
loop_
_entity.id
_entity.type
_entity.pdbx_description
1 polymer ?
#
loop_
_entity_poly.entity_id
_entity_poly.type
_entity_poly.pdbx_seq_one_letter_code
_entity_poly.pdbx_strand_id
1 'polypeptide(L)'
;MPSPGGGTNPDHYVYVSNKFQIKPGAKITNELFVGPGLGVGLQGGVFLLQDAQGRPDPNKVLKATFKLSLGGIAGMTHMEREWAVGRRLAPIEKPDKGIPGFMATGAAVVTRSHVFRGFILERIHGQNSDKRIGKATFHDITYVRQLLFSTFKALHAAQRQLAFHHADLRLANIMELDPSKTPPASPITAPASLRRPTDSNIASRISANSTASPPVFHHSKSDSAQDTALPFSADLTSDPNLIASVSQGPAAEQEQGHWSQAQQDQIIHQFRIIDYGLADFKELFGAGYVRSNNSHRHKRKASMYRGTSLGKMAVPVTDDDQAEATGATEEGYMRAARPIGCVAFLPHPSNLLPQIAPIERIYRYFWKRKGDVYALLWDLQRFLDGRVWPLEDELEVRLMIDLIRHVTGVRLKAYFVPLSADQDQDGSKALKLQRKGISCCGAFKRNDGFLHILRIRSIRLRSWFKPHNPGLTAAEALTSPFFTYQYDEDFTPTIY
;
A
#
# COMPACT_ATOMS: atom_id res chain seq x y z
N MET A 1 -3.09 46.31 -19.03
CA MET A 1 -3.21 44.88 -18.66
C MET A 1 -1.84 44.41 -18.18
N PRO A 2 -1.69 44.01 -16.91
CA PRO A 2 -0.40 43.55 -16.40
C PRO A 2 -0.04 42.20 -17.02
N SER A 3 1.21 42.06 -17.47
CA SER A 3 1.77 40.81 -17.94
C SER A 3 1.64 39.73 -16.87
N PRO A 4 1.24 38.50 -17.21
CA PRO A 4 1.18 37.39 -16.25
C PRO A 4 2.61 37.03 -15.87
N GLY A 5 3.10 37.64 -14.79
CA GLY A 5 4.26 37.18 -14.04
C GLY A 5 3.92 35.81 -13.46
N GLY A 6 3.99 34.79 -14.31
CA GLY A 6 3.72 33.40 -14.02
C GLY A 6 4.81 32.86 -13.11
N GLY A 7 4.69 33.15 -11.81
CA GLY A 7 5.20 32.27 -10.77
C GLY A 7 4.34 31.00 -10.71
N THR A 8 4.17 30.31 -11.83
CA THR A 8 3.76 28.91 -11.81
C THR A 8 4.87 28.21 -11.07
N ASN A 9 4.59 27.62 -9.90
CA ASN A 9 5.52 26.71 -9.26
C ASN A 9 5.84 25.61 -10.29
N PRO A 10 6.97 25.70 -11.01
CA PRO A 10 7.16 24.99 -12.28
C PRO A 10 7.25 23.47 -12.06
N ASP A 11 7.42 23.07 -10.80
CA ASP A 11 7.64 21.70 -10.36
C ASP A 11 6.39 20.81 -10.42
N HIS A 12 5.20 21.35 -10.68
CA HIS A 12 3.96 20.57 -10.62
C HIS A 12 3.40 20.16 -11.97
N TYR A 13 3.56 21.00 -13.00
CA TYR A 13 2.91 20.82 -14.29
C TYR A 13 3.86 21.11 -15.45
N VAL A 14 3.86 20.20 -16.43
CA VAL A 14 4.47 20.40 -17.74
C VAL A 14 3.36 20.64 -18.76
N TYR A 15 3.39 21.83 -19.37
CA TYR A 15 2.42 22.23 -20.37
C TYR A 15 2.85 21.82 -21.78
N VAL A 16 2.06 20.96 -22.41
CA VAL A 16 2.24 20.52 -23.80
C VAL A 16 1.21 21.18 -24.73
N SER A 17 1.46 21.10 -26.05
CA SER A 17 0.52 21.60 -27.05
C SER A 17 -0.89 21.00 -26.90
N ASN A 18 -1.94 21.74 -27.26
CA ASN A 18 -3.31 21.22 -27.29
C ASN A 18 -3.48 20.05 -28.27
N LYS A 19 -2.63 19.98 -29.29
CA LYS A 19 -2.56 18.89 -30.26
C LYS A 19 -1.60 17.76 -29.83
N PHE A 20 -1.10 17.78 -28.59
CA PHE A 20 -0.20 16.74 -28.10
C PHE A 20 -0.87 15.36 -28.17
N GLN A 21 -0.17 14.43 -28.82
CA GLN A 21 -0.54 13.03 -28.93
C GLN A 21 0.61 12.20 -28.36
N ILE A 22 0.26 11.19 -27.57
CA ILE A 22 1.24 10.29 -26.96
C ILE A 22 1.72 9.33 -28.04
N LYS A 23 2.87 9.63 -28.64
CA LYS A 23 3.57 8.80 -29.62
C LYS A 23 5.09 8.94 -29.43
N PRO A 24 5.90 7.94 -29.79
CA PRO A 24 7.36 8.06 -29.75
C PRO A 24 7.85 9.32 -30.50
N GLY A 25 8.82 10.02 -29.92
CA GLY A 25 9.35 11.31 -30.37
C GLY A 25 8.49 12.53 -30.01
N ALA A 26 7.31 12.36 -29.38
CA ALA A 26 6.49 13.51 -28.98
C ALA A 26 7.20 14.32 -27.88
N LYS A 27 7.37 15.63 -28.12
CA LYS A 27 8.05 16.55 -27.21
C LYS A 27 7.20 16.85 -25.97
N ILE A 28 7.76 16.64 -24.78
CA ILE A 28 7.15 16.97 -23.47
C ILE A 28 7.76 18.28 -22.95
N THR A 29 9.09 18.34 -22.85
CA THR A 29 9.87 19.56 -22.55
C THR A 29 10.94 19.77 -23.63
N ASN A 30 11.83 20.76 -23.47
CA ASN A 30 13.01 20.88 -24.34
C ASN A 30 13.98 19.71 -24.21
N GLU A 31 13.95 19.02 -23.09
CA GLU A 31 14.90 17.96 -22.72
C GLU A 31 14.27 16.58 -22.71
N LEU A 32 12.94 16.48 -22.65
CA LEU A 32 12.22 15.21 -22.51
C LEU A 32 11.25 14.96 -23.66
N PHE A 33 11.34 13.76 -24.21
CA PHE A 33 10.52 13.25 -25.31
C PHE A 33 9.91 11.91 -24.92
N VAL A 34 8.74 11.59 -25.47
CA VAL A 34 8.12 10.27 -25.32
C VAL A 34 8.94 9.24 -26.09
N GLY A 35 9.38 8.18 -25.44
CA GLY A 35 10.09 7.06 -26.05
C GLY A 35 9.19 5.85 -26.34
N PRO A 36 9.79 4.65 -26.51
CA PRO A 36 9.06 3.40 -26.71
C PRO A 36 8.12 3.06 -25.54
N GLY A 37 7.01 2.38 -25.85
CA GLY A 37 6.10 1.85 -24.83
C GLY A 37 6.73 0.69 -24.05
N LEU A 38 6.60 0.71 -22.72
CA LEU A 38 7.01 -0.37 -21.83
C LEU A 38 5.87 -1.35 -21.54
N GLY A 39 4.63 -0.85 -21.54
CA GLY A 39 3.46 -1.67 -21.26
C GLY A 39 2.16 -0.89 -21.38
N VAL A 40 1.07 -1.63 -21.58
CA VAL A 40 -0.29 -1.09 -21.67
C VAL A 40 -1.13 -1.71 -20.56
N GLY A 41 -1.74 -0.85 -19.75
CA GLY A 41 -2.74 -1.21 -18.76
C GLY A 41 -4.12 -0.73 -19.16
N LEU A 42 -5.13 -1.09 -18.37
CA LEU A 42 -6.52 -0.68 -18.61
C LEU A 42 -6.72 0.85 -18.62
N GLN A 43 -5.91 1.56 -17.84
CA GLN A 43 -6.00 3.01 -17.64
C GLN A 43 -5.18 3.84 -18.64
N GLY A 44 -4.20 3.22 -19.29
CA GLY A 44 -3.19 3.95 -20.06
C GLY A 44 -1.96 3.12 -20.39
N GLY A 45 -0.95 3.77 -20.94
CA GLY A 45 0.34 3.18 -21.25
C GLY A 45 1.44 3.76 -20.38
N VAL A 46 2.50 2.99 -20.17
CA VAL A 46 3.76 3.46 -19.61
C VAL A 46 4.78 3.51 -20.74
N PHE A 47 5.48 4.64 -20.87
CA PHE A 47 6.44 4.92 -21.93
C PHE A 47 7.78 5.27 -21.31
N LEU A 48 8.87 4.84 -21.94
CA LEU A 48 10.17 5.42 -21.66
C LEU A 48 10.14 6.92 -21.94
N LEU A 49 10.91 7.69 -21.16
CA LEU A 49 11.28 9.03 -21.57
C LEU A 49 12.64 8.97 -22.27
N GLN A 50 12.87 9.89 -23.20
CA GLN A 50 14.11 10.02 -23.93
C GLN A 50 14.59 11.47 -23.91
N ASP A 51 15.90 11.66 -23.97
CA ASP A 51 16.49 12.98 -24.20
C ASP A 51 16.34 13.43 -25.67
N ALA A 52 16.83 14.64 -25.98
CA ALA A 52 16.81 15.18 -27.34
C ALA A 52 17.62 14.34 -28.35
N GLN A 53 18.53 13.49 -27.87
CA GLN A 53 19.35 12.58 -28.67
C GLN A 53 18.70 11.18 -28.81
N GLY A 54 17.50 10.98 -28.24
CA GLY A 54 16.80 9.69 -28.27
C GLY A 54 17.32 8.67 -27.25
N ARG A 55 18.23 9.06 -26.35
CA ARG A 55 18.73 8.16 -25.29
C ARG A 55 17.68 8.04 -24.18
N PRO A 56 17.35 6.82 -23.72
CA PRO A 56 16.37 6.65 -22.65
C PRO A 56 16.81 7.33 -21.34
N ASP A 57 15.90 8.04 -20.70
CA ASP A 57 16.09 8.54 -19.34
C ASP A 57 16.24 7.32 -18.40
N PRO A 58 17.33 7.26 -17.61
CA PRO A 58 17.58 6.12 -16.73
C PRO A 58 16.62 6.07 -15.53
N ASN A 59 16.01 7.20 -15.17
CA ASN A 59 15.33 7.41 -13.89
C ASN A 59 13.85 7.75 -14.03
N LYS A 60 13.36 8.04 -15.25
CA LYS A 60 11.99 8.50 -15.45
C LYS A 60 11.24 7.75 -16.56
N VAL A 61 9.94 7.58 -16.35
CA VAL A 61 8.98 7.08 -17.34
C VAL A 61 7.76 7.99 -17.37
N LEU A 62 6.97 7.92 -18.44
CA LEU A 62 5.69 8.60 -18.57
C LEU A 62 4.55 7.59 -18.46
N LYS A 63 3.65 7.77 -17.50
CA LYS A 63 2.33 7.11 -17.51
C LYS A 63 1.33 8.05 -18.17
N ALA A 64 0.65 7.61 -19.21
CA ALA A 64 -0.25 8.47 -19.99
C ALA A 64 -1.56 7.79 -20.40
N THR A 65 -2.64 8.57 -20.43
CA THR A 65 -3.99 8.09 -20.79
C THR A 65 -4.12 7.92 -22.31
N PHE A 66 -4.71 6.82 -22.76
CA PHE A 66 -5.14 6.71 -24.17
C PHE A 66 -6.52 7.33 -24.37
N LYS A 67 -6.67 8.16 -25.41
CA LYS A 67 -7.91 8.88 -25.75
C LYS A 67 -9.12 7.95 -26.00
N LEU A 68 -8.87 6.68 -26.31
CA LEU A 68 -9.87 5.66 -26.69
C LEU A 68 -9.95 4.49 -25.70
N SER A 69 -9.32 4.57 -24.54
CA SER A 69 -9.43 3.48 -23.56
C SER A 69 -10.87 3.40 -23.02
N LEU A 70 -11.42 2.19 -22.93
CA LEU A 70 -12.74 1.93 -22.31
C LEU A 70 -12.84 2.53 -20.90
N GLY A 71 -11.70 2.66 -20.19
CA GLY A 71 -11.62 3.31 -18.88
C GLY A 71 -12.03 4.79 -18.89
N GLY A 72 -11.77 5.51 -20.00
CA GLY A 72 -12.20 6.89 -20.19
C GLY A 72 -13.71 7.04 -20.40
N ILE A 73 -14.35 6.03 -21.02
CA ILE A 73 -15.81 6.01 -21.23
C ILE A 73 -16.53 5.65 -19.92
N ALA A 74 -15.96 4.75 -19.11
CA ALA A 74 -16.53 4.35 -17.83
C ALA A 74 -16.23 5.32 -16.67
N GLY A 75 -15.39 6.34 -16.88
CA GLY A 75 -14.98 7.27 -15.81
C GLY A 75 -14.24 6.58 -14.65
N MET A 76 -13.70 5.38 -14.86
CA MET A 76 -13.14 4.53 -13.80
C MET A 76 -11.64 4.76 -13.56
N THR A 77 -11.00 5.63 -14.33
CA THR A 77 -9.54 5.78 -14.30
C THR A 77 -9.16 7.24 -14.09
N HIS A 78 -9.16 7.68 -12.84
CA HIS A 78 -8.69 9.02 -12.46
C HIS A 78 -7.16 9.02 -12.32
N MET A 79 -6.45 8.96 -13.44
CA MET A 79 -4.98 9.12 -13.45
C MET A 79 -4.52 10.42 -12.78
N GLU A 80 -5.33 11.48 -12.86
CA GLU A 80 -5.10 12.72 -12.12
C GLU A 80 -5.09 12.50 -10.60
N ARG A 81 -6.00 11.67 -10.09
CA ARG A 81 -6.04 11.35 -8.66
C ARG A 81 -4.85 10.51 -8.26
N GLU A 82 -4.49 9.51 -9.06
CA GLU A 82 -3.29 8.70 -8.84
C GLU A 82 -2.05 9.59 -8.76
N TRP A 83 -1.91 10.52 -9.70
CA TRP A 83 -0.85 11.53 -9.68
C TRP A 83 -0.88 12.35 -8.39
N ALA A 84 -2.03 12.90 -8.02
CA ALA A 84 -2.17 13.73 -6.82
C ALA A 84 -1.82 12.96 -5.53
N VAL A 85 -2.19 11.67 -5.44
CA VAL A 85 -1.80 10.80 -4.33
C VAL A 85 -0.29 10.57 -4.34
N GLY A 86 0.28 10.18 -5.49
CA GLY A 86 1.70 9.90 -5.63
C GLY A 86 2.58 11.11 -5.26
N ARG A 87 2.16 12.32 -5.62
CA ARG A 87 2.83 13.58 -5.22
C ARG A 87 2.94 13.79 -3.72
N ARG A 88 1.97 13.31 -2.95
CA ARG A 88 1.98 13.42 -1.48
C ARG A 88 2.79 12.31 -0.82
N LEU A 89 2.84 11.13 -1.44
CA LEU A 89 3.61 10.00 -0.93
C LEU A 89 5.10 10.15 -1.18
N ALA A 90 5.48 10.41 -2.43
CA ALA A 90 6.88 10.36 -2.85
C ALA A 90 7.13 11.32 -4.02
N PRO A 91 7.30 12.62 -3.77
CA PRO A 91 7.59 13.58 -4.83
C PRO A 91 9.01 13.37 -5.40
N ILE A 92 9.15 13.23 -6.72
CA ILE A 92 10.46 13.03 -7.38
C ILE A 92 11.43 14.18 -7.12
N GLU A 93 10.97 15.43 -7.09
CA GLU A 93 11.84 16.61 -6.95
C GLU A 93 12.30 16.85 -5.51
N LYS A 94 11.71 16.14 -4.53
CA LYS A 94 12.02 16.25 -3.10
C LYS A 94 12.13 14.84 -2.49
N PRO A 95 13.14 14.04 -2.91
CA PRO A 95 13.25 12.65 -2.50
C PRO A 95 13.42 12.49 -0.98
N ASP A 96 14.01 13.48 -0.32
CA ASP A 96 14.14 13.62 1.13
C ASP A 96 12.79 13.72 1.87
N LYS A 97 11.74 14.15 1.17
CA LYS A 97 10.38 14.31 1.72
C LYS A 97 9.45 13.15 1.37
N GLY A 98 9.91 12.21 0.54
CA GLY A 98 9.13 11.04 0.17
C GLY A 98 9.11 9.99 1.26
N ILE A 99 8.00 9.27 1.38
CA ILE A 99 7.87 8.08 2.22
C ILE A 99 8.56 6.92 1.50
N PRO A 100 9.58 6.29 2.11
CA PRO A 100 10.27 5.16 1.51
C PRO A 100 9.32 3.99 1.21
N GLY A 101 9.63 3.21 0.17
CA GLY A 101 8.83 2.05 -0.23
C GLY A 101 7.69 2.35 -1.19
N PHE A 102 7.50 3.60 -1.58
CA PHE A 102 6.58 4.01 -2.66
C PHE A 102 7.37 4.44 -3.90
N MET A 103 6.83 4.19 -5.09
CA MET A 103 7.35 4.73 -6.35
C MET A 103 7.14 6.25 -6.40
N ALA A 104 8.21 6.97 -6.73
CA ALA A 104 8.16 8.42 -6.78
C ALA A 104 7.37 8.94 -8.00
N THR A 105 6.65 10.04 -7.79
CA THR A 105 5.77 10.70 -8.77
C THR A 105 6.22 12.14 -9.01
N GLY A 106 6.44 12.49 -10.27
CA GLY A 106 6.89 13.82 -10.72
C GLY A 106 5.76 14.69 -11.27
N ALA A 107 6.11 15.61 -12.15
CA ALA A 107 5.17 16.55 -12.75
C ALA A 107 4.05 15.89 -13.57
N ALA A 108 2.86 16.49 -13.52
CA ALA A 108 1.75 16.16 -14.43
C ALA A 108 2.02 16.73 -15.83
N VAL A 109 1.60 16.01 -16.86
CA VAL A 109 1.63 16.46 -18.25
C VAL A 109 0.21 16.91 -18.63
N VAL A 110 0.05 18.20 -18.88
CA VAL A 110 -1.24 18.85 -19.16
C VAL A 110 -1.16 19.64 -20.46
N THR A 111 -2.23 19.71 -21.24
CA THR A 111 -2.25 20.60 -22.42
C THR A 111 -2.34 22.07 -21.99
N ARG A 112 -2.08 23.01 -22.91
CA ARG A 112 -2.32 24.45 -22.67
C ARG A 112 -3.79 24.78 -22.39
N SER A 113 -4.72 23.96 -22.86
CA SER A 113 -6.14 23.98 -22.50
C SER A 113 -6.44 23.20 -21.21
N HIS A 114 -5.41 22.95 -20.40
CA HIS A 114 -5.41 22.26 -19.12
C HIS A 114 -5.81 20.78 -19.15
N VAL A 115 -5.99 20.14 -20.31
CA VAL A 115 -6.40 18.72 -20.34
C VAL A 115 -5.28 17.81 -19.84
N PHE A 116 -5.55 17.03 -18.79
CA PHE A 116 -4.61 16.04 -18.24
C PHE A 116 -4.30 14.95 -19.29
N ARG A 117 -3.02 14.70 -19.53
CA ARG A 117 -2.54 13.70 -20.50
C ARG A 117 -1.79 12.54 -19.84
N GLY A 118 -1.20 12.77 -18.68
CA GLY A 118 -0.36 11.80 -18.00
C GLY A 118 0.48 12.45 -16.93
N PHE A 119 1.48 11.73 -16.44
CA PHE A 119 2.42 12.24 -15.45
C PHE A 119 3.72 11.44 -15.48
N ILE A 120 4.78 12.09 -15.01
CA ILE A 120 6.11 11.50 -14.94
C ILE A 120 6.22 10.67 -13.66
N LEU A 121 6.82 9.50 -13.78
CA LEU A 121 7.08 8.55 -12.69
C LEU A 121 8.56 8.21 -12.63
N GLU A 122 8.99 7.75 -11.45
CA GLU A 122 10.25 7.06 -11.28
C GLU A 122 10.31 5.81 -12.17
N ARG A 123 11.44 5.58 -12.82
CA ARG A 123 11.72 4.35 -13.56
C ARG A 123 12.24 3.30 -12.59
N ILE A 124 11.39 2.31 -12.32
CA ILE A 124 11.77 1.12 -11.55
C ILE A 124 12.37 0.08 -12.49
N HIS A 125 13.65 -0.26 -12.28
CA HIS A 125 14.30 -1.38 -12.95
C HIS A 125 14.05 -2.64 -12.12
N GLY A 126 13.03 -3.40 -12.49
CA GLY A 126 12.53 -4.47 -11.64
C GLY A 126 11.48 -5.35 -12.30
N GLN A 127 10.86 -6.21 -11.49
CA GLN A 127 9.74 -7.05 -11.91
C GLN A 127 8.61 -6.99 -10.88
N ASN A 128 7.38 -7.21 -11.33
CA ASN A 128 6.26 -7.35 -10.41
C ASN A 128 6.46 -8.60 -9.54
N SER A 129 6.20 -8.49 -8.23
CA SER A 129 6.42 -9.58 -7.29
C SER A 129 5.51 -10.80 -7.57
N ASP A 130 4.33 -10.58 -8.14
CA ASP A 130 3.42 -11.66 -8.56
C ASP A 130 4.03 -12.57 -9.63
N LYS A 131 4.88 -12.04 -10.52
CA LYS A 131 5.58 -12.84 -11.53
C LYS A 131 6.61 -13.78 -10.90
N ARG A 132 7.33 -13.35 -9.86
CA ARG A 132 8.30 -14.18 -9.15
C ARG A 132 7.60 -15.25 -8.31
N ILE A 133 6.69 -14.83 -7.45
CA ILE A 133 5.93 -15.72 -6.56
C ILE A 133 5.02 -16.67 -7.37
N GLY A 134 4.52 -16.24 -8.53
CA GLY A 134 3.70 -17.05 -9.42
C GLY A 134 4.41 -18.21 -10.10
N LYS A 135 5.75 -18.25 -10.10
CA LYS A 135 6.50 -19.36 -10.69
C LYS A 135 6.16 -20.66 -9.94
N ALA A 136 5.93 -21.75 -10.68
CA ALA A 136 5.67 -23.06 -10.08
C ALA A 136 6.84 -23.55 -9.21
N THR A 137 8.06 -23.09 -9.50
CA THR A 137 9.29 -23.43 -8.76
C THR A 137 9.56 -22.49 -7.58
N PHE A 138 8.70 -21.52 -7.28
CA PHE A 138 8.93 -20.61 -6.15
C PHE A 138 8.72 -21.31 -4.79
N HIS A 139 9.71 -21.20 -3.91
CA HIS A 139 9.75 -21.84 -2.58
C HIS A 139 10.62 -21.05 -1.57
N ASP A 140 10.77 -19.74 -1.76
CA ASP A 140 11.68 -18.88 -1.01
C ASP A 140 10.89 -18.09 0.06
N ILE A 141 10.89 -18.59 1.30
CA ILE A 141 10.12 -17.97 2.40
C ILE A 141 10.73 -16.64 2.85
N THR A 142 12.06 -16.52 2.78
CA THR A 142 12.81 -15.30 3.09
C THR A 142 12.38 -14.17 2.17
N TYR A 143 12.22 -14.41 0.87
CA TYR A 143 11.66 -13.43 -0.07
C TYR A 143 10.25 -12.98 0.33
N VAL A 144 9.36 -13.90 0.70
CA VAL A 144 8.00 -13.53 1.13
C VAL A 144 8.03 -12.69 2.39
N ARG A 145 8.88 -13.03 3.35
CA ARG A 145 9.08 -12.26 4.59
C ARG A 145 9.58 -10.85 4.30
N GLN A 146 10.64 -10.72 3.51
CA GLN A 146 11.20 -9.42 3.12
C GLN A 146 10.19 -8.56 2.34
N LEU A 147 9.42 -9.17 1.43
CA LEU A 147 8.35 -8.50 0.69
C LEU A 147 7.30 -7.93 1.64
N LEU A 148 6.74 -8.78 2.52
CA LEU A 148 5.68 -8.37 3.43
C LEU A 148 6.18 -7.35 4.44
N PHE A 149 7.37 -7.56 5.01
CA PHE A 149 8.00 -6.64 5.96
C PHE A 149 8.23 -5.26 5.34
N SER A 150 8.85 -5.20 4.17
CA SER A 150 9.13 -3.93 3.46
C SER A 150 7.83 -3.20 3.12
N THR A 151 6.83 -3.94 2.64
CA THR A 151 5.53 -3.38 2.26
C THR A 151 4.77 -2.86 3.48
N PHE A 152 4.70 -3.63 4.57
CA PHE A 152 4.00 -3.21 5.79
C PHE A 152 4.72 -2.06 6.49
N LYS A 153 6.06 -2.02 6.47
CA LYS A 153 6.84 -0.89 6.99
C LYS A 153 6.52 0.40 6.22
N ALA A 154 6.47 0.34 4.88
CA ALA A 154 6.10 1.47 4.04
C ALA A 154 4.65 1.93 4.31
N LEU A 155 3.70 0.98 4.36
CA LEU A 155 2.30 1.28 4.69
C LEU A 155 2.16 1.90 6.08
N HIS A 156 2.85 1.38 7.09
CA HIS A 156 2.80 1.93 8.44
C HIS A 156 3.27 3.39 8.46
N ALA A 157 4.39 3.69 7.80
CA ALA A 157 4.88 5.06 7.68
C ALA A 157 3.85 5.98 7.00
N ALA A 158 3.25 5.54 5.89
CA ALA A 158 2.23 6.31 5.16
C ALA A 158 0.91 6.48 5.92
N GLN A 159 0.45 5.43 6.60
CA GLN A 159 -0.74 5.46 7.47
C GLN A 159 -0.54 6.45 8.62
N ARG A 160 0.63 6.41 9.28
CA ARG A 160 0.96 7.29 10.40
C ARG A 160 1.09 8.75 9.98
N GLN A 161 1.74 9.02 8.84
CA GLN A 161 2.03 10.39 8.42
C GLN A 161 0.86 11.05 7.67
N LEU A 162 0.09 10.29 6.89
CA LEU A 162 -0.86 10.83 5.92
C LEU A 162 -2.27 10.24 6.03
N ALA A 163 -2.52 9.34 6.98
CA ALA A 163 -3.74 8.53 7.01
C ALA A 163 -4.00 7.82 5.66
N PHE A 164 -2.92 7.38 5.02
CA PHE A 164 -2.95 6.75 3.70
C PHE A 164 -3.65 5.38 3.74
N HIS A 165 -4.47 5.13 2.72
CA HIS A 165 -5.07 3.83 2.46
C HIS A 165 -4.99 3.53 0.96
N HIS A 166 -4.43 2.38 0.59
CA HIS A 166 -4.21 2.02 -0.82
C HIS A 166 -5.49 1.51 -1.51
N ALA A 167 -6.33 0.78 -0.79
CA ALA A 167 -7.63 0.23 -1.19
C ALA A 167 -7.65 -0.78 -2.36
N ASP A 168 -6.53 -1.03 -3.04
CA ASP A 168 -6.34 -2.09 -4.05
C ASP A 168 -4.91 -2.63 -3.99
N LEU A 169 -4.38 -2.83 -2.77
CA LEU A 169 -3.05 -3.39 -2.61
C LEU A 169 -3.06 -4.89 -2.95
N ARG A 170 -2.19 -5.28 -3.87
CA ARG A 170 -2.03 -6.65 -4.40
C ARG A 170 -0.59 -6.86 -4.85
N LEU A 171 -0.19 -8.10 -5.08
CA LEU A 171 1.20 -8.41 -5.48
C LEU A 171 1.58 -7.82 -6.84
N ALA A 172 0.61 -7.65 -7.75
CA ALA A 172 0.83 -6.99 -9.04
C ALA A 172 1.11 -5.48 -8.90
N ASN A 173 0.81 -4.89 -7.75
CA ASN A 173 1.04 -3.49 -7.43
C ASN A 173 2.27 -3.31 -6.52
N ILE A 174 3.14 -4.33 -6.46
CA ILE A 174 4.42 -4.30 -5.76
C ILE A 174 5.50 -4.72 -6.76
N MET A 175 6.52 -3.89 -6.91
CA MET A 175 7.68 -4.17 -7.75
C MET A 175 8.89 -4.48 -6.87
N GLU A 176 9.57 -5.56 -7.21
CA GLU A 176 10.91 -5.88 -6.73
C GLU A 176 11.93 -5.09 -7.54
N LEU A 177 12.87 -4.42 -6.85
CA LEU A 177 13.99 -3.70 -7.46
C LEU A 177 15.15 -4.65 -7.77
N ASP A 178 15.76 -4.47 -8.94
CA ASP A 178 16.99 -5.17 -9.32
C ASP A 178 18.20 -4.42 -8.73
N PRO A 179 18.89 -4.96 -7.71
CA PRO A 179 20.01 -4.27 -7.07
C PRO A 179 21.18 -4.05 -8.04
N SER A 180 21.32 -4.89 -9.07
CA SER A 180 22.40 -4.77 -10.06
C SER A 180 22.19 -3.62 -11.06
N LYS A 181 20.95 -3.20 -11.26
CA LYS A 181 20.57 -2.16 -12.23
C LYS A 181 20.13 -0.86 -11.58
N THR A 182 19.93 -0.87 -10.27
CA THR A 182 19.58 0.34 -9.53
C THR A 182 20.85 1.20 -9.48
N PRO A 183 20.85 2.42 -10.06
CA PRO A 183 22.00 3.30 -9.92
C PRO A 183 22.28 3.47 -8.43
N PRO A 184 23.54 3.45 -7.98
CA PRO A 184 23.84 3.79 -6.60
C PRO A 184 23.17 5.13 -6.31
N ALA A 185 22.35 5.17 -5.25
CA ALA A 185 21.68 6.41 -4.86
C ALA A 185 22.75 7.49 -4.88
N SER A 186 22.58 8.51 -5.73
CA SER A 186 23.57 9.57 -5.84
C SER A 186 23.85 10.02 -4.42
N PRO A 187 25.12 9.98 -3.96
CA PRO A 187 25.44 10.25 -2.58
C PRO A 187 24.73 11.55 -2.25
N ILE A 188 23.78 11.50 -1.31
CA ILE A 188 23.09 12.68 -0.85
C ILE A 188 24.22 13.52 -0.29
N THR A 189 24.71 14.48 -1.07
CA THR A 189 25.71 15.44 -0.62
C THR A 189 25.04 16.12 0.56
N ALA A 190 25.37 15.66 1.77
CA ALA A 190 24.87 16.25 2.98
C ALA A 190 25.09 17.76 2.84
N PRO A 191 24.05 18.59 3.00
CA PRO A 191 24.16 20.02 2.72
C PRO A 191 25.38 20.55 3.48
N ALA A 192 26.36 21.07 2.75
CA ALA A 192 27.69 21.44 3.25
C ALA A 192 27.68 22.67 4.20
N SER A 193 26.53 23.03 4.77
CA SER A 193 26.35 24.24 5.57
C SER A 193 25.28 24.09 6.65
N LEU A 194 25.56 23.23 7.62
CA LEU A 194 25.08 23.46 9.00
C LEU A 194 26.16 23.00 9.99
N ARG A 195 27.35 23.59 9.88
CA ARG A 195 28.25 23.68 11.03
C ARG A 195 27.52 24.48 12.10
N ARG A 196 26.96 23.78 13.10
CA ARG A 196 26.57 24.42 14.36
C ARG A 196 27.78 25.17 14.88
N PRO A 197 27.64 26.44 15.29
CA PRO A 197 28.60 27.06 16.19
C PRO A 197 28.72 26.14 17.42
N THR A 198 29.93 25.71 17.72
CA THR A 198 30.25 25.12 19.02
C THR A 198 30.11 26.20 20.07
N ASP A 199 28.92 26.36 20.63
CA ASP A 199 28.71 27.13 21.85
C ASP A 199 29.20 26.29 23.04
N SER A 200 30.51 26.33 23.26
CA SER A 200 31.09 26.06 24.57
C SER A 200 30.73 27.25 25.49
N ASN A 201 29.60 27.17 26.20
CA ASN A 201 29.35 27.81 27.51
C ASN A 201 27.86 27.86 27.87
N ILE A 202 27.23 26.72 28.19
CA ILE A 202 26.03 26.70 29.06
C ILE A 202 26.13 25.48 29.97
N ALA A 203 27.12 25.51 30.87
CA ALA A 203 27.22 24.63 32.03
C ALA A 203 27.22 25.49 33.29
N SER A 204 26.10 26.15 33.58
CA SER A 204 25.71 26.58 34.92
C SER A 204 24.31 27.20 34.84
N ARG A 205 23.46 26.87 35.81
CA ARG A 205 22.03 27.22 35.95
C ARG A 205 21.08 26.27 35.24
N ILE A 206 20.74 25.18 35.93
CA ILE A 206 19.42 24.98 36.57
C ILE A 206 19.60 23.82 37.56
N SER A 207 19.75 24.18 38.83
CA SER A 207 19.50 23.32 39.99
C SER A 207 18.48 24.06 40.82
N ALA A 208 17.24 23.58 40.84
CA ALA A 208 16.32 23.62 41.98
C ALA A 208 14.89 23.26 41.55
N ASN A 209 14.30 22.34 42.32
CA ASN A 209 12.86 22.19 42.59
C ASN A 209 11.98 21.56 41.51
N SER A 210 11.73 20.25 41.67
CA SER A 210 10.36 19.75 41.92
C SER A 210 10.37 18.27 42.26
N THR A 211 10.22 17.99 43.55
CA THR A 211 9.73 16.73 44.09
C THR A 211 8.20 16.69 43.92
N ALA A 212 7.71 15.85 43.00
CA ALA A 212 6.31 15.49 42.93
C ALA A 212 6.21 13.97 42.71
N SER A 213 5.77 13.26 43.73
CA SER A 213 5.52 11.83 43.72
C SER A 213 4.33 11.48 42.81
N PRO A 214 4.37 10.37 42.07
CA PRO A 214 3.21 9.90 41.30
C PRO A 214 2.16 9.24 42.22
N PRO A 215 0.87 9.27 41.85
CA PRO A 215 -0.19 8.66 42.63
C PRO A 215 -0.15 7.13 42.52
N VAL A 216 -0.23 6.48 43.67
CA VAL A 216 -0.42 5.03 43.84
C VAL A 216 -1.84 4.65 43.37
N PHE A 217 -1.94 3.83 42.33
CA PHE A 217 -3.21 3.22 41.93
C PHE A 217 -3.49 1.99 42.82
N HIS A 218 -4.61 2.02 43.54
CA HIS A 218 -5.14 0.87 44.26
C HIS A 218 -5.68 -0.18 43.29
N HIS A 219 -5.10 -1.39 43.30
CA HIS A 219 -5.72 -2.59 42.74
C HIS A 219 -6.87 -3.05 43.64
N SER A 220 -8.10 -2.87 43.18
CA SER A 220 -9.29 -3.50 43.74
C SER A 220 -9.34 -4.97 43.31
N LYS A 221 -9.24 -5.86 44.31
CA LYS A 221 -9.58 -7.28 44.25
C LYS A 221 -11.02 -7.44 43.73
N SER A 222 -11.23 -8.33 42.78
CA SER A 222 -12.55 -8.87 42.47
C SER A 222 -12.51 -10.38 42.65
N ASP A 223 -13.42 -10.86 43.48
CA ASP A 223 -13.52 -12.21 43.97
C ASP A 223 -13.86 -13.23 42.88
N SER A 224 -13.25 -14.40 43.08
CA SER A 224 -13.51 -15.68 42.47
C SER A 224 -14.90 -16.22 42.82
N ALA A 225 -15.61 -16.77 41.82
CA ALA A 225 -16.63 -17.78 42.04
C ALA A 225 -16.24 -19.07 41.32
N GLN A 226 -16.27 -20.16 42.08
CA GLN A 226 -15.92 -21.53 41.72
C GLN A 226 -17.03 -22.23 40.95
N ASP A 227 -16.62 -23.28 40.22
CA ASP A 227 -17.25 -24.62 40.10
C ASP A 227 -17.32 -25.10 38.65
N THR A 228 -16.49 -26.07 38.28
CA THR A 228 -16.93 -27.48 38.19
C THR A 228 -15.71 -28.40 38.04
N ALA A 229 -15.69 -29.45 38.85
CA ALA A 229 -14.65 -30.48 38.94
C ALA A 229 -14.70 -31.48 37.76
N LEU A 230 -13.57 -32.17 37.51
CA LEU A 230 -13.42 -33.64 37.61
C LEU A 230 -11.92 -34.03 37.50
N PRO A 231 -11.51 -35.20 38.05
CA PRO A 231 -10.17 -35.41 38.58
C PRO A 231 -9.27 -36.28 37.70
N PHE A 232 -7.94 -36.11 37.83
CA PHE A 232 -7.01 -37.25 37.75
C PHE A 232 -5.75 -36.96 38.57
N SER A 233 -5.49 -37.83 39.52
CA SER A 233 -4.36 -37.81 40.46
C SER A 233 -3.10 -38.40 39.82
N ALA A 234 -1.95 -37.81 40.11
CA ALA A 234 -0.71 -38.53 40.43
C ALA A 234 0.27 -37.59 41.12
N ASP A 235 0.68 -38.01 42.32
CA ASP A 235 1.69 -37.44 43.20
C ASP A 235 3.03 -37.16 42.52
N LEU A 236 3.71 -36.11 42.99
CA LEU A 236 5.14 -36.13 43.33
C LEU A 236 5.51 -34.92 44.20
N THR A 237 5.65 -35.22 45.49
CA THR A 237 6.54 -34.69 46.53
C THR A 237 7.16 -33.30 46.42
N SER A 238 6.95 -32.58 47.52
CA SER A 238 7.47 -31.31 48.01
C SER A 238 9.00 -31.15 48.09
N ASP A 239 9.46 -29.93 47.82
CA ASP A 239 10.66 -29.35 48.47
C ASP A 239 10.47 -27.82 48.63
N PRO A 240 10.35 -27.26 49.85
CA PRO A 240 10.17 -25.83 50.07
C PRO A 240 11.41 -25.21 50.71
N ASN A 241 12.32 -24.65 49.90
CA ASN A 241 13.32 -23.68 50.35
C ASN A 241 13.90 -22.92 49.16
N LEU A 242 13.46 -21.68 48.94
CA LEU A 242 14.28 -20.55 48.44
C LEU A 242 13.41 -19.29 48.31
N ILE A 243 13.54 -18.42 49.31
CA ILE A 243 13.05 -17.04 49.28
C ILE A 243 14.23 -16.11 49.01
N ALA A 244 13.95 -15.07 48.21
CA ALA A 244 14.65 -13.78 48.06
C ALA A 244 15.85 -13.70 47.09
N SER A 245 15.58 -13.16 45.90
CA SER A 245 16.23 -11.93 45.43
C SER A 245 15.51 -11.38 44.18
N VAL A 246 14.58 -10.44 44.40
CA VAL A 246 14.00 -9.60 43.34
C VAL A 246 14.97 -8.43 43.13
N SER A 247 15.83 -8.55 42.12
CA SER A 247 16.65 -7.44 41.62
C SER A 247 15.87 -6.66 40.56
N GLN A 248 16.00 -5.34 40.61
CA GLN A 248 15.37 -4.36 39.74
C GLN A 248 15.83 -4.60 38.28
N GLY A 249 14.87 -4.82 37.38
CA GLY A 249 15.13 -4.93 35.95
C GLY A 249 15.55 -3.57 35.36
N PRO A 250 16.57 -3.53 34.48
CA PRO A 250 16.93 -2.31 33.78
C PRO A 250 15.87 -1.95 32.74
N ALA A 251 15.71 -0.65 32.52
CA ALA A 251 14.82 -0.08 31.52
C ALA A 251 15.14 -0.64 30.13
N ALA A 252 14.10 -1.14 29.45
CA ALA A 252 14.18 -1.62 28.08
C ALA A 252 14.55 -0.48 27.13
N GLU A 253 15.84 -0.34 26.83
CA GLU A 253 16.27 0.26 25.57
C GLU A 253 15.86 -0.67 24.43
N GLN A 254 15.16 -0.10 23.46
CA GLN A 254 14.75 -0.76 22.23
C GLN A 254 16.01 -1.07 21.41
N GLU A 255 16.67 -2.19 21.69
CA GLU A 255 17.73 -2.71 20.82
C GLU A 255 17.12 -3.04 19.46
N GLN A 256 17.41 -2.18 18.48
CA GLN A 256 17.20 -2.50 17.08
C GLN A 256 18.17 -3.65 16.74
N GLY A 257 17.63 -4.86 16.62
CA GLY A 257 18.38 -6.08 16.34
C GLY A 257 19.46 -5.89 15.28
N HIS A 258 20.71 -6.09 15.71
CA HIS A 258 21.89 -5.96 14.89
C HIS A 258 22.08 -7.27 14.11
N TRP A 259 21.78 -7.28 12.82
CA TRP A 259 21.99 -8.43 11.94
C TRP A 259 23.49 -8.72 11.76
N SER A 260 23.89 -10.00 11.72
CA SER A 260 25.30 -10.39 11.57
C SER A 260 25.82 -10.10 10.15
N GLN A 261 27.13 -9.90 10.00
CA GLN A 261 27.75 -9.52 8.72
C GLN A 261 27.62 -10.62 7.65
N ALA A 262 27.47 -11.89 8.04
CA ALA A 262 27.17 -13.01 7.13
C ALA A 262 25.69 -13.01 6.65
N GLN A 263 24.77 -12.41 7.42
CA GLN A 263 23.40 -12.15 6.97
C GLN A 263 23.34 -10.94 6.03
N GLN A 264 24.33 -10.03 6.06
CA GLN A 264 24.40 -8.88 5.15
C GLN A 264 24.80 -9.26 3.71
N ASP A 265 25.45 -10.41 3.51
CA ASP A 265 25.70 -10.97 2.17
C ASP A 265 24.45 -11.59 1.53
N GLN A 266 23.35 -11.76 2.28
CA GLN A 266 22.06 -12.09 1.67
C GLN A 266 21.56 -10.88 0.88
N ILE A 267 21.25 -11.10 -0.39
CA ILE A 267 20.66 -10.08 -1.27
C ILE A 267 19.39 -9.55 -0.60
N ILE A 268 19.48 -8.34 -0.05
CA ILE A 268 18.33 -7.66 0.54
C ILE A 268 17.43 -7.23 -0.60
N HIS A 269 16.31 -7.94 -0.78
CA HIS A 269 15.31 -7.56 -1.77
C HIS A 269 14.67 -6.24 -1.37
N GLN A 270 14.71 -5.26 -2.27
CA GLN A 270 14.03 -3.98 -2.08
C GLN A 270 12.71 -3.96 -2.86
N PHE A 271 11.66 -3.42 -2.26
CA PHE A 271 10.32 -3.41 -2.84
C PHE A 271 9.74 -2.00 -2.89
N ARG A 272 8.96 -1.73 -3.94
CA ARG A 272 8.22 -0.49 -4.13
C ARG A 272 6.75 -0.78 -4.40
N ILE A 273 5.86 -0.13 -3.66
CA ILE A 273 4.43 -0.10 -3.94
C ILE A 273 4.22 0.85 -5.13
N ILE A 274 3.39 0.42 -6.09
CA ILE A 274 3.03 1.15 -7.30
C ILE A 274 1.49 1.22 -7.44
N ASP A 275 1.01 2.00 -8.42
CA ASP A 275 -0.41 2.10 -8.80
C ASP A 275 -1.36 2.55 -7.68
N TYR A 276 -1.49 3.86 -7.51
CA TYR A 276 -2.30 4.47 -6.45
C TYR A 276 -3.71 4.87 -6.92
N GLY A 277 -4.21 4.30 -8.02
CA GLY A 277 -5.46 4.75 -8.65
C GLY A 277 -6.68 4.73 -7.73
N LEU A 278 -6.69 3.82 -6.75
CA LEU A 278 -7.74 3.67 -5.75
C LEU A 278 -7.31 4.09 -4.35
N ALA A 279 -6.16 4.73 -4.19
CA ALA A 279 -5.72 5.19 -2.90
C ALA A 279 -6.49 6.44 -2.41
N ASP A 280 -6.46 6.69 -1.10
CA ASP A 280 -7.11 7.82 -0.46
C ASP A 280 -6.37 8.23 0.83
N PHE A 281 -6.63 9.45 1.31
CA PHE A 281 -6.16 9.95 2.60
C PHE A 281 -7.37 10.25 3.47
N LYS A 282 -7.85 9.25 4.20
CA LYS A 282 -9.05 9.39 5.02
C LYS A 282 -8.74 8.90 6.42
N GLU A 283 -8.81 9.81 7.39
CA GLU A 283 -8.71 9.50 8.83
C GLU A 283 -9.67 8.38 9.26
N LEU A 284 -10.80 8.23 8.58
CA LEU A 284 -11.82 7.22 8.89
C LEU A 284 -11.38 5.77 8.64
N PHE A 285 -10.30 5.54 7.89
CA PHE A 285 -9.69 4.20 7.76
C PHE A 285 -8.60 3.93 8.80
N GLY A 286 -8.33 4.91 9.67
CA GLY A 286 -7.42 4.77 10.79
C GLY A 286 -7.81 3.56 11.65
N ALA A 287 -6.88 2.62 11.72
CA ALA A 287 -6.63 1.70 12.83
C ALA A 287 -7.65 1.77 13.98
N GLY A 288 -8.49 0.73 14.13
CA GLY A 288 -9.26 0.53 15.36
C GLY A 288 -10.79 0.63 15.26
N TYR A 289 -11.37 0.88 14.09
CA TYR A 289 -12.85 0.82 13.94
C TYR A 289 -13.43 -0.58 13.71
N VAL A 290 -12.67 -1.65 13.98
CA VAL A 290 -13.30 -2.91 14.42
C VAL A 290 -13.61 -2.74 15.91
N ARG A 291 -14.59 -1.90 16.23
CA ARG A 291 -15.27 -2.01 17.52
C ARG A 291 -15.77 -3.45 17.59
N SER A 292 -15.15 -4.26 18.44
CA SER A 292 -15.65 -5.57 18.82
C SER A 292 -17.16 -5.44 19.04
N ASN A 293 -17.94 -6.14 18.22
CA ASN A 293 -19.39 -6.23 18.37
C ASN A 293 -19.79 -6.92 19.70
N ASN A 294 -18.84 -7.27 20.58
CA ASN A 294 -19.10 -7.84 21.91
C ASN A 294 -19.24 -6.79 23.03
N SER A 295 -19.27 -5.49 22.72
CA SER A 295 -19.79 -4.55 23.73
C SER A 295 -21.30 -4.69 23.82
N HIS A 296 -21.73 -5.43 24.85
CA HIS A 296 -23.11 -5.55 25.24
C HIS A 296 -23.83 -4.20 25.16
N ARG A 297 -24.95 -4.27 24.44
CA ARG A 297 -25.95 -3.26 24.16
C ARG A 297 -26.50 -2.63 25.45
N HIS A 298 -25.75 -1.75 26.12
CA HIS A 298 -26.34 -0.80 27.05
C HIS A 298 -27.10 0.25 26.24
N LYS A 299 -28.40 0.00 26.05
CA LYS A 299 -29.38 0.97 25.53
C LYS A 299 -29.43 2.18 26.48
N ARG A 300 -28.58 3.18 26.27
CA ARG A 300 -28.88 4.54 26.77
C ARG A 300 -29.83 5.19 25.77
N LYS A 301 -31.10 5.29 26.18
CA LYS A 301 -32.13 6.09 25.50
C LYS A 301 -31.69 7.56 25.53
N ALA A 302 -31.20 8.09 24.43
CA ALA A 302 -31.11 9.54 24.22
C ALA A 302 -32.42 9.99 23.56
N SER A 303 -33.20 10.80 24.26
CA SER A 303 -34.41 11.43 23.72
C SER A 303 -34.04 12.46 22.67
N MET A 304 -34.47 12.23 21.42
CA MET A 304 -34.43 13.24 20.37
C MET A 304 -35.55 14.26 20.61
N TYR A 305 -35.17 15.48 20.99
CA TYR A 305 -36.04 16.65 20.84
C TYR A 305 -36.14 16.98 19.35
N ARG A 306 -37.37 16.89 18.80
CA ARG A 306 -37.73 17.27 17.44
C ARG A 306 -38.12 18.75 17.45
N GLY A 307 -37.25 19.62 16.97
CA GLY A 307 -37.58 21.02 16.70
C GLY A 307 -38.03 21.19 15.25
N THR A 308 -39.30 21.53 15.05
CA THR A 308 -39.91 21.93 13.78
C THR A 308 -39.85 23.45 13.58
N SER A 309 -39.30 23.91 12.46
CA SER A 309 -39.68 25.17 11.76
C SER A 309 -39.32 24.94 10.29
N LEU A 310 -40.19 24.94 9.26
CA LEU A 310 -41.33 25.78 8.86
C LEU A 310 -40.91 27.22 8.53
N GLY A 311 -40.64 27.44 7.25
CA GLY A 311 -40.31 28.74 6.64
C GLY A 311 -40.05 28.62 5.15
N LYS A 312 -41.08 28.30 4.35
CA LYS A 312 -41.08 28.48 2.89
C LYS A 312 -41.44 29.95 2.61
N MET A 313 -40.55 30.71 1.98
CA MET A 313 -40.92 31.94 1.29
C MET A 313 -40.81 31.72 -0.21
N ALA A 314 -41.95 31.88 -0.88
CA ALA A 314 -42.09 31.92 -2.32
C ALA A 314 -41.75 33.34 -2.82
N VAL A 315 -41.03 33.42 -3.94
CA VAL A 315 -40.80 34.67 -4.67
C VAL A 315 -41.77 34.68 -5.86
N PRO A 316 -42.54 35.76 -6.07
CA PRO A 316 -43.50 35.83 -7.16
C PRO A 316 -42.83 36.17 -8.50
N VAL A 317 -43.43 35.60 -9.54
CA VAL A 317 -43.24 35.91 -10.96
C VAL A 317 -43.89 37.26 -11.26
N THR A 318 -43.22 38.09 -12.04
CA THR A 318 -43.83 39.21 -12.77
C THR A 318 -43.52 39.04 -14.25
N ASP A 319 -44.57 38.73 -15.01
CA ASP A 319 -44.66 38.96 -16.45
C ASP A 319 -45.07 40.42 -16.69
N ASP A 320 -44.47 41.03 -17.71
CA ASP A 320 -45.05 41.94 -18.70
C ASP A 320 -43.98 42.92 -19.22
N ASP A 321 -43.61 42.76 -20.50
CA ASP A 321 -43.75 43.84 -21.48
C ASP A 321 -43.44 43.34 -22.89
N GLN A 322 -44.44 43.49 -23.77
CA GLN A 322 -44.35 43.35 -25.22
C GLN A 322 -43.70 44.61 -25.83
N ALA A 323 -42.93 44.45 -26.92
CA ALA A 323 -43.32 44.88 -28.28
C ALA A 323 -42.12 45.10 -29.22
N GLU A 324 -42.26 44.49 -30.40
CA GLU A 324 -41.91 44.97 -31.75
C GLU A 324 -40.50 45.52 -32.06
N ALA A 325 -39.80 44.83 -32.97
CA ALA A 325 -39.72 45.19 -34.39
C ALA A 325 -38.38 44.79 -35.05
N THR A 326 -38.51 44.08 -36.18
CA THR A 326 -37.68 44.16 -37.40
C THR A 326 -36.17 43.97 -37.33
N GLY A 327 -35.69 42.94 -38.04
CA GLY A 327 -34.29 42.85 -38.46
C GLY A 327 -33.91 41.45 -38.90
N ALA A 328 -34.34 41.06 -40.10
CA ALA A 328 -33.82 39.87 -40.77
C ALA A 328 -32.33 40.12 -41.14
N THR A 329 -31.43 39.41 -40.49
CA THR A 329 -30.07 39.18 -41.00
C THR A 329 -29.77 37.68 -40.97
N GLU A 330 -29.60 37.14 -42.17
CA GLU A 330 -28.97 35.86 -42.45
C GLU A 330 -27.52 35.88 -41.96
N GLU A 331 -27.28 35.53 -40.70
CA GLU A 331 -26.00 34.98 -40.29
C GLU A 331 -26.26 33.62 -39.65
N GLY A 332 -26.11 32.59 -40.50
CA GLY A 332 -26.11 31.18 -40.12
C GLY A 332 -25.06 30.90 -39.07
N TYR A 333 -25.45 31.08 -37.82
CA TYR A 333 -24.74 30.59 -36.65
C TYR A 333 -24.72 29.05 -36.73
N MET A 334 -23.63 28.52 -37.26
CA MET A 334 -23.13 27.21 -36.87
C MET A 334 -22.92 27.23 -35.34
N ARG A 335 -24.00 27.00 -34.58
CA ARG A 335 -23.90 26.44 -33.23
C ARG A 335 -23.36 25.03 -33.38
N ALA A 336 -22.05 24.95 -33.58
CA ALA A 336 -21.29 23.74 -33.39
C ALA A 336 -21.63 23.26 -31.98
N ALA A 337 -22.39 22.16 -31.91
CA ALA A 337 -22.64 21.45 -30.68
C ALA A 337 -21.30 21.25 -29.99
N ARG A 338 -21.07 21.94 -28.86
CA ARG A 338 -19.88 21.70 -28.06
C ARG A 338 -19.93 20.23 -27.69
N PRO A 339 -18.90 19.42 -28.05
CA PRO A 339 -18.90 18.01 -27.71
C PRO A 339 -19.08 17.87 -26.21
N ILE A 340 -20.20 17.26 -25.83
CA ILE A 340 -20.54 16.91 -24.45
C ILE A 340 -19.43 15.97 -23.98
N GLY A 341 -18.51 16.45 -23.14
CA GLY A 341 -17.45 15.62 -22.57
C GLY A 341 -16.11 16.29 -22.29
N CYS A 342 -15.82 17.49 -22.82
CA CYS A 342 -14.60 18.21 -22.46
C CYS A 342 -14.84 19.16 -21.26
N VAL A 343 -14.87 18.61 -20.05
CA VAL A 343 -14.79 19.43 -18.84
C VAL A 343 -13.37 20.01 -18.79
N ALA A 344 -13.26 21.33 -18.88
CA ALA A 344 -11.97 22.01 -18.71
C ALA A 344 -11.43 21.70 -17.33
N PHE A 345 -10.21 21.17 -17.26
CA PHE A 345 -9.51 20.97 -16.00
C PHE A 345 -9.30 22.34 -15.37
N LEU A 346 -9.84 22.52 -14.18
CA LEU A 346 -9.44 23.61 -13.30
C LEU A 346 -8.38 23.04 -12.35
N PRO A 347 -7.23 23.70 -12.19
CA PRO A 347 -6.22 23.26 -11.23
C PRO A 347 -6.88 23.12 -9.86
N HIS A 348 -7.02 21.89 -9.39
CA HIS A 348 -7.57 21.64 -8.06
C HIS A 348 -6.62 22.25 -7.03
N PRO A 349 -7.13 22.86 -5.94
CA PRO A 349 -6.27 23.23 -4.83
C PRO A 349 -5.52 21.96 -4.39
N SER A 350 -4.21 22.09 -4.18
CA SER A 350 -3.27 20.97 -3.95
C SER A 350 -3.69 19.99 -2.83
N ASN A 351 -4.61 20.40 -1.97
CA ASN A 351 -5.10 19.64 -0.83
C ASN A 351 -6.39 18.83 -1.09
N LEU A 352 -7.10 19.04 -2.21
CA LEU A 352 -8.29 18.27 -2.54
C LEU A 352 -7.99 17.22 -3.61
N LEU A 353 -8.24 15.95 -3.29
CA LEU A 353 -8.23 14.89 -4.29
C LEU A 353 -9.45 15.03 -5.22
N PRO A 354 -9.33 14.69 -6.51
CA PRO A 354 -10.48 14.63 -7.43
C PRO A 354 -11.63 13.80 -6.85
N GLN A 355 -12.86 14.17 -7.20
CA GLN A 355 -14.05 13.47 -6.69
C GLN A 355 -14.07 12.00 -7.14
N ILE A 356 -14.48 11.15 -6.20
CA ILE A 356 -14.59 9.70 -6.41
C ILE A 356 -15.81 9.40 -7.29
N ALA A 357 -15.59 8.71 -8.42
CA ALA A 357 -16.64 8.26 -9.33
C ALA A 357 -17.65 7.33 -8.62
N PRO A 358 -18.94 7.32 -9.01
CA PRO A 358 -19.98 6.51 -8.34
C PRO A 358 -19.65 5.01 -8.26
N ILE A 359 -19.15 4.42 -9.36
CA ILE A 359 -18.75 3.01 -9.41
C ILE A 359 -17.62 2.72 -8.42
N GLU A 360 -16.65 3.65 -8.32
CA GLU A 360 -15.56 3.54 -7.36
C GLU A 360 -16.05 3.65 -5.91
N ARG A 361 -17.08 4.48 -5.63
CA ARG A 361 -17.71 4.53 -4.30
C ARG A 361 -18.32 3.19 -3.92
N ILE A 362 -18.98 2.52 -4.87
CA ILE A 362 -19.53 1.17 -4.67
C ILE A 362 -18.40 0.18 -4.38
N TYR A 363 -17.34 0.19 -5.19
CA TYR A 363 -16.15 -0.64 -4.94
C TYR A 363 -15.58 -0.39 -3.53
N ARG A 364 -15.34 0.86 -3.15
CA ARG A 364 -14.83 1.21 -1.81
C ARG A 364 -15.76 0.79 -0.70
N TYR A 365 -17.07 0.86 -0.92
CA TYR A 365 -18.05 0.39 0.05
C TYR A 365 -17.91 -1.12 0.29
N PHE A 366 -17.72 -1.90 -0.78
CA PHE A 366 -17.46 -3.34 -0.68
C PHE A 366 -16.17 -3.68 0.09
N TRP A 367 -15.18 -2.78 0.06
CA TRP A 367 -13.88 -2.95 0.74
C TRP A 367 -13.76 -2.16 2.05
N LYS A 368 -14.78 -1.43 2.50
CA LYS A 368 -14.68 -0.45 3.59
C LYS A 368 -14.14 -1.00 4.92
N ARG A 369 -14.28 -2.31 5.18
CA ARG A 369 -13.83 -2.98 6.41
C ARG A 369 -12.62 -3.88 6.22
N LYS A 370 -11.97 -3.79 5.06
CA LYS A 370 -10.85 -4.62 4.64
C LYS A 370 -9.66 -3.70 4.39
N GLY A 371 -8.67 -3.76 5.27
CA GLY A 371 -7.46 -2.94 5.20
C GLY A 371 -6.49 -3.43 4.12
N ASP A 372 -5.42 -2.67 3.90
CA ASP A 372 -4.40 -2.96 2.89
C ASP A 372 -3.65 -4.27 3.18
N VAL A 373 -3.41 -4.57 4.47
CA VAL A 373 -2.83 -5.85 4.92
C VAL A 373 -3.71 -7.02 4.50
N TYR A 374 -5.03 -6.92 4.73
CA TYR A 374 -5.98 -7.92 4.28
C TYR A 374 -5.94 -8.09 2.76
N ALA A 375 -5.97 -6.99 2.00
CA ALA A 375 -5.98 -7.05 0.54
C ALA A 375 -4.74 -7.78 -0.01
N LEU A 376 -3.56 -7.47 0.53
CA LEU A 376 -2.31 -8.11 0.13
C LEU A 376 -2.27 -9.60 0.51
N LEU A 377 -2.57 -9.93 1.77
CA LEU A 377 -2.57 -11.33 2.23
C LEU A 377 -3.68 -12.16 1.57
N TRP A 378 -4.79 -11.53 1.20
CA TRP A 378 -5.85 -12.14 0.42
C TRP A 378 -5.40 -12.49 -1.01
N ASP A 379 -4.64 -11.59 -1.65
CA ASP A 379 -4.05 -11.86 -2.96
C ASP A 379 -2.96 -12.93 -2.88
N LEU A 380 -2.09 -12.87 -1.87
CA LEU A 380 -0.96 -13.78 -1.67
C LEU A 380 -1.39 -15.26 -1.56
N GLN A 381 -2.56 -15.53 -0.94
CA GLN A 381 -3.10 -16.89 -0.76
C GLN A 381 -3.16 -17.70 -2.05
N ARG A 382 -3.52 -17.06 -3.17
CA ARG A 382 -3.69 -17.79 -4.45
C ARG A 382 -2.38 -18.37 -4.95
N PHE A 383 -1.26 -17.80 -4.52
CA PHE A 383 0.05 -18.25 -4.93
C PHE A 383 0.62 -19.27 -3.98
N LEU A 384 0.40 -19.16 -2.67
CA LEU A 384 1.08 -20.00 -1.67
C LEU A 384 0.33 -21.30 -1.37
N ASP A 385 -0.99 -21.34 -1.58
CA ASP A 385 -1.81 -22.48 -1.18
C ASP A 385 -1.48 -23.76 -1.96
N GLY A 386 -1.07 -24.81 -1.24
CA GLY A 386 -0.71 -26.11 -1.78
C GLY A 386 0.73 -26.24 -2.27
N ARG A 387 1.60 -25.27 -2.00
CA ARG A 387 3.03 -25.32 -2.35
C ARG A 387 3.81 -26.31 -1.48
N VAL A 388 4.93 -26.79 -2.03
CA VAL A 388 5.97 -27.48 -1.26
C VAL A 388 7.05 -26.46 -0.90
N TRP A 389 7.59 -26.62 0.29
CA TRP A 389 8.66 -25.82 0.86
C TRP A 389 9.78 -26.76 1.33
N PRO A 390 11.01 -26.24 1.46
CA PRO A 390 12.07 -26.91 2.20
C PRO A 390 11.61 -27.27 3.62
N LEU A 391 12.10 -28.39 4.17
CA LEU A 391 11.73 -28.84 5.51
C LEU A 391 12.32 -27.92 6.60
N GLU A 392 13.50 -27.41 6.36
CA GLU A 392 14.18 -26.39 7.17
C GLU A 392 13.37 -25.10 7.32
N ASP A 393 12.55 -24.76 6.33
CA ASP A 393 11.70 -23.56 6.33
C ASP A 393 10.34 -23.80 7.02
N GLU A 394 10.11 -25.00 7.57
CA GLU A 394 8.78 -25.43 8.04
C GLU A 394 8.17 -24.46 9.07
N LEU A 395 8.96 -24.06 10.06
CA LEU A 395 8.47 -23.17 11.12
C LEU A 395 8.06 -21.81 10.56
N GLU A 396 8.92 -21.17 9.76
CA GLU A 396 8.62 -19.86 9.19
C GLU A 396 7.42 -19.88 8.24
N VAL A 397 7.30 -20.92 7.41
CA VAL A 397 6.14 -21.12 6.54
C VAL A 397 4.87 -21.28 7.36
N ARG A 398 4.93 -21.99 8.50
CA ARG A 398 3.80 -22.11 9.42
C ARG A 398 3.42 -20.77 10.03
N LEU A 399 4.39 -19.98 10.51
CA LEU A 399 4.15 -18.63 11.03
C LEU A 399 3.52 -17.70 9.98
N MET A 400 3.99 -17.77 8.72
CA MET A 400 3.37 -17.05 7.61
C MET A 400 1.93 -17.48 7.36
N ILE A 401 1.66 -18.79 7.34
CA ILE A 401 0.30 -19.33 7.14
C ILE A 401 -0.62 -18.91 8.29
N ASP A 402 -0.12 -18.87 9.52
CA ASP A 402 -0.87 -18.42 10.68
C ASP A 402 -1.19 -16.93 10.62
N LEU A 403 -0.25 -16.08 10.16
CA LEU A 403 -0.54 -14.66 9.87
C LEU A 403 -1.65 -14.53 8.80
N ILE A 404 -1.54 -15.26 7.69
CA ILE A 404 -2.57 -15.24 6.63
C ILE A 404 -3.92 -15.71 7.16
N ARG A 405 -3.95 -16.77 7.97
CA ARG A 405 -5.17 -17.29 8.60
C ARG A 405 -5.76 -16.29 9.59
N HIS A 406 -4.93 -15.64 10.39
CA HIS A 406 -5.37 -14.62 11.35
C HIS A 406 -6.05 -13.45 10.64
N VAL A 407 -5.51 -12.99 9.52
CA VAL A 407 -6.10 -11.86 8.79
C VAL A 407 -7.32 -12.28 7.98
N THR A 408 -7.24 -13.41 7.29
CA THR A 408 -8.20 -13.75 6.22
C THR A 408 -9.16 -14.89 6.55
N GLY A 409 -8.96 -15.59 7.67
CA GLY A 409 -9.78 -16.72 8.09
C GLY A 409 -9.54 -18.02 7.30
N VAL A 410 -8.66 -18.01 6.29
CA VAL A 410 -8.37 -19.19 5.48
C VAL A 410 -7.11 -19.88 5.97
N ARG A 411 -7.20 -21.21 6.17
CA ARG A 411 -6.05 -22.06 6.43
C ARG A 411 -5.48 -22.57 5.11
N LEU A 412 -4.27 -22.13 4.77
CA LEU A 412 -3.55 -22.62 3.59
C LEU A 412 -2.96 -24.01 3.85
N LYS A 413 -2.75 -24.76 2.77
CA LYS A 413 -2.01 -26.03 2.82
C LYS A 413 -0.56 -25.81 2.40
N ALA A 414 0.38 -26.36 3.13
CA ALA A 414 1.79 -26.45 2.75
C ALA A 414 2.27 -27.90 2.90
N TYR A 415 3.34 -28.22 2.18
CA TYR A 415 4.02 -29.51 2.20
C TYR A 415 5.50 -29.25 2.38
N PHE A 416 6.19 -30.16 3.05
CA PHE A 416 7.59 -29.99 3.39
C PHE A 416 8.39 -31.19 2.86
N VAL A 417 9.53 -30.92 2.24
CA VAL A 417 10.42 -31.94 1.69
C VAL A 417 11.85 -31.58 2.09
N PRO A 418 12.63 -32.51 2.66
CA PRO A 418 14.02 -32.26 2.98
C PRO A 418 14.82 -31.98 1.71
N LEU A 419 15.66 -30.94 1.72
CA LEU A 419 16.61 -30.73 0.64
C LEU A 419 17.65 -31.86 0.67
N SER A 420 17.58 -32.76 -0.31
CA SER A 420 18.59 -33.81 -0.47
C SER A 420 19.91 -33.18 -0.91
N ALA A 421 20.99 -33.43 -0.16
CA ALA A 421 22.33 -32.89 -0.39
C ALA A 421 22.85 -33.10 -1.83
N ASP A 422 22.41 -34.16 -2.50
CA ASP A 422 22.98 -34.58 -3.79
C ASP A 422 22.18 -34.18 -5.05
N GLN A 423 20.97 -33.60 -4.96
CA GLN A 423 20.07 -33.61 -6.15
C GLN A 423 19.60 -32.30 -6.77
N ASP A 424 19.69 -31.13 -6.13
CA ASP A 424 19.55 -29.84 -6.84
C ASP A 424 20.09 -28.69 -6.02
N GLN A 425 21.13 -28.03 -6.51
CA GLN A 425 21.52 -26.70 -6.03
C GLN A 425 20.36 -25.68 -6.12
N ASP A 426 19.37 -25.92 -6.99
CA ASP A 426 18.19 -25.06 -7.18
C ASP A 426 16.90 -25.60 -6.51
N GLY A 427 16.94 -26.71 -5.77
CA GLY A 427 15.75 -27.37 -5.18
C GLY A 427 14.70 -27.89 -6.18
N SER A 428 14.96 -27.78 -7.49
CA SER A 428 13.91 -27.81 -8.51
C SER A 428 13.27 -29.18 -8.77
N LYS A 429 13.98 -30.29 -8.59
CA LYS A 429 13.50 -31.68 -8.81
C LYS A 429 12.85 -32.24 -7.56
N ALA A 430 13.36 -31.96 -6.37
CA ALA A 430 12.70 -32.33 -5.11
C ALA A 430 11.27 -31.75 -5.07
N LEU A 431 11.10 -30.51 -5.56
CA LEU A 431 9.80 -29.84 -5.66
C LEU A 431 8.96 -30.27 -6.87
N LYS A 432 9.56 -30.89 -7.90
CA LYS A 432 8.82 -31.48 -9.05
C LYS A 432 8.02 -32.73 -8.68
N LEU A 433 8.27 -33.36 -7.52
CA LEU A 433 7.47 -34.51 -7.06
C LEU A 433 5.98 -34.20 -6.93
N GLN A 434 5.58 -32.92 -6.88
CA GLN A 434 4.18 -32.49 -6.97
C GLN A 434 3.44 -32.91 -8.25
N ARG A 435 4.14 -33.36 -9.29
CA ARG A 435 3.53 -33.63 -10.61
C ARG A 435 3.06 -35.07 -10.83
N LYS A 436 3.42 -36.03 -9.96
CA LYS A 436 3.02 -37.44 -10.12
C LYS A 436 1.61 -37.73 -9.56
N GLY A 437 0.64 -36.87 -9.87
CA GLY A 437 -0.77 -37.23 -9.74
C GLY A 437 -1.17 -38.17 -10.89
N ILE A 438 -2.11 -39.08 -10.65
CA ILE A 438 -2.61 -40.08 -11.62
C ILE A 438 -3.04 -39.37 -12.90
N SER A 439 -2.14 -39.37 -13.88
CA SER A 439 -2.20 -38.54 -15.09
C SER A 439 -3.02 -39.23 -16.18
N CYS A 440 -4.29 -39.54 -15.91
CA CYS A 440 -5.18 -39.88 -17.02
C CYS A 440 -5.77 -38.63 -17.69
N CYS A 441 -5.89 -37.50 -16.97
CA CYS A 441 -6.39 -36.23 -17.51
C CYS A 441 -5.69 -35.05 -16.83
N GLY A 442 -5.09 -34.12 -17.61
CA GLY A 442 -4.40 -32.93 -17.09
C GLY A 442 -5.23 -32.01 -16.17
N ALA A 443 -6.54 -32.26 -16.04
CA ALA A 443 -7.45 -31.62 -15.09
C ALA A 443 -7.00 -31.76 -13.61
N PHE A 444 -6.27 -32.83 -13.28
CA PHE A 444 -5.82 -33.14 -11.90
C PHE A 444 -4.44 -32.59 -11.54
N LYS A 445 -3.84 -31.74 -12.38
CA LYS A 445 -2.59 -31.04 -12.01
C LYS A 445 -2.86 -30.18 -10.78
N ARG A 446 -2.15 -30.48 -9.69
CA ARG A 446 -2.34 -29.91 -8.35
C ARG A 446 -2.33 -28.37 -8.31
N ASN A 447 -1.45 -27.75 -9.11
CA ASN A 447 -1.22 -26.30 -9.09
C ASN A 447 -1.51 -25.59 -10.42
N ASP A 448 -1.79 -26.33 -11.50
CA ASP A 448 -2.03 -25.75 -12.83
C ASP A 448 -3.34 -26.25 -13.48
N GLY A 449 -4.07 -27.16 -12.82
CA GLY A 449 -5.28 -27.79 -13.37
C GLY A 449 -6.55 -26.99 -13.13
N PHE A 450 -7.65 -27.39 -13.78
CA PHE A 450 -8.97 -26.81 -13.57
C PHE A 450 -9.42 -26.88 -12.10
N LEU A 451 -9.13 -27.99 -11.40
CA LEU A 451 -9.42 -28.13 -9.98
C LEU A 451 -8.63 -27.13 -9.11
N HIS A 452 -7.42 -26.75 -9.52
CA HIS A 452 -6.68 -25.69 -8.86
C HIS A 452 -7.42 -24.35 -8.97
N ILE A 453 -7.91 -23.99 -10.16
CA ILE A 453 -8.70 -22.77 -10.37
C ILE A 453 -9.95 -22.75 -9.48
N LEU A 454 -10.70 -23.87 -9.42
CA LEU A 454 -11.88 -23.98 -8.55
C LEU A 454 -11.52 -23.87 -7.06
N ARG A 455 -10.43 -24.50 -6.63
CA ARG A 455 -9.91 -24.40 -5.26
C ARG A 455 -9.54 -22.97 -4.90
N ILE A 456 -8.79 -22.28 -5.75
CA ILE A 456 -8.41 -20.87 -5.53
C ILE A 456 -9.65 -19.97 -5.47
N ARG A 457 -10.63 -20.18 -6.35
CA ARG A 457 -11.91 -19.45 -6.30
C ARG A 457 -12.64 -19.69 -4.97
N SER A 458 -12.73 -20.95 -4.54
CA SER A 458 -13.34 -21.32 -3.25
C SER A 458 -12.65 -20.65 -2.06
N ILE A 459 -11.32 -20.64 -2.04
CA ILE A 459 -10.52 -19.96 -1.02
C ILE A 459 -10.81 -18.47 -0.99
N ARG A 460 -10.77 -17.80 -2.15
CA ARG A 460 -11.03 -16.35 -2.25
C ARG A 460 -12.44 -15.99 -1.82
N LEU A 461 -13.43 -16.80 -2.18
CA LEU A 461 -14.80 -16.61 -1.72
C LEU A 461 -14.89 -16.77 -0.19
N ARG A 462 -14.29 -17.82 0.37
CA ARG A 462 -14.30 -18.06 1.82
C ARG A 462 -13.67 -16.90 2.59
N SER A 463 -12.46 -16.46 2.21
CA SER A 463 -11.81 -15.32 2.86
C SER A 463 -12.60 -14.02 2.67
N TRP A 464 -13.25 -13.84 1.52
CA TRP A 464 -14.08 -12.66 1.28
C TRP A 464 -15.33 -12.59 2.16
N PHE A 465 -16.03 -13.72 2.33
CA PHE A 465 -17.27 -13.82 3.12
C PHE A 465 -17.04 -13.93 4.62
N LYS A 466 -15.95 -14.58 5.05
CA LYS A 466 -15.65 -14.87 6.45
C LYS A 466 -14.19 -14.52 6.81
N PRO A 467 -13.76 -13.26 6.62
CA PRO A 467 -12.43 -12.85 7.07
C PRO A 467 -12.37 -12.88 8.61
N HIS A 468 -11.21 -13.21 9.18
CA HIS A 468 -11.05 -13.28 10.63
C HIS A 468 -10.68 -11.92 11.23
N ASN A 469 -9.60 -11.29 10.75
CA ASN A 469 -9.21 -9.93 11.13
C ASN A 469 -8.91 -9.07 9.89
N PRO A 470 -9.92 -8.70 9.08
CA PRO A 470 -9.70 -7.94 7.85
C PRO A 470 -9.25 -6.49 8.09
N GLY A 471 -9.37 -5.98 9.31
CA GLY A 471 -9.00 -4.62 9.70
C GLY A 471 -7.60 -4.48 10.26
N LEU A 472 -6.80 -5.55 10.28
CA LEU A 472 -5.43 -5.53 10.81
C LEU A 472 -4.61 -4.42 10.14
N THR A 473 -3.99 -3.58 10.96
CA THR A 473 -3.14 -2.48 10.49
C THR A 473 -1.76 -2.98 10.11
N ALA A 474 -1.00 -2.18 9.37
CA ALA A 474 0.37 -2.55 9.04
C ALA A 474 1.28 -2.61 10.29
N ALA A 475 1.02 -1.76 11.29
CA ALA A 475 1.74 -1.77 12.57
C ALA A 475 1.52 -3.09 13.32
N GLU A 476 0.26 -3.50 13.49
CA GLU A 476 -0.08 -4.76 14.17
C GLU A 476 0.38 -5.98 13.37
N ALA A 477 0.37 -5.92 12.04
CA ALA A 477 0.90 -7.00 11.22
C ALA A 477 2.41 -7.20 11.43
N LEU A 478 3.16 -6.11 11.60
CA LEU A 478 4.61 -6.14 11.86
C LEU A 478 4.98 -6.74 13.22
N THR A 479 4.05 -6.80 14.18
CA THR A 479 4.26 -7.48 15.48
C THR A 479 3.95 -8.98 15.42
N SER A 480 3.64 -9.52 14.24
CA SER A 480 3.41 -10.96 14.07
C SER A 480 4.69 -11.75 14.37
N PRO A 481 4.58 -12.94 15.01
CA PRO A 481 5.71 -13.86 15.18
C PRO A 481 6.46 -14.17 13.88
N PHE A 482 5.78 -14.07 12.72
CA PHE A 482 6.42 -14.24 11.42
C PHE A 482 7.56 -13.24 11.14
N PHE A 483 7.54 -12.05 11.76
CA PHE A 483 8.59 -11.03 11.59
C PHE A 483 9.55 -10.93 12.79
N THR A 484 9.10 -11.34 13.98
CA THR A 484 9.91 -11.27 15.20
C THR A 484 10.70 -12.54 15.48
N TYR A 485 10.35 -13.66 14.84
CA TYR A 485 11.11 -14.89 14.93
C TYR A 485 12.54 -14.69 14.42
N GLN A 486 13.49 -14.71 15.34
CA GLN A 486 14.92 -14.82 15.07
C GLN A 486 15.33 -16.26 15.35
N TYR A 487 16.15 -16.83 14.47
CA TYR A 487 16.91 -18.03 14.82
C TYR A 487 17.95 -17.59 15.84
N ASP A 488 17.77 -17.91 17.12
CA ASP A 488 18.94 -18.02 17.98
C ASP A 488 19.79 -19.17 17.43
N GLU A 489 21.10 -18.94 17.32
CA GLU A 489 22.06 -19.89 16.75
C GLU A 489 22.02 -21.27 17.44
N ASP A 490 21.44 -21.35 18.63
CA ASP A 490 21.27 -22.57 19.42
C ASP A 490 19.99 -23.36 19.14
N PHE A 491 19.23 -23.03 18.07
CA PHE A 491 17.94 -23.67 17.73
C PHE A 491 16.90 -23.65 18.88
N THR A 492 17.11 -22.80 19.89
CA THR A 492 16.12 -22.55 20.93
C THR A 492 15.26 -21.38 20.48
N PRO A 493 13.95 -21.58 20.28
CA PRO A 493 13.08 -20.50 19.83
C PRO A 493 12.87 -19.50 20.97
N THR A 494 13.57 -18.36 20.93
CA THR A 494 13.31 -17.24 21.83
C THR A 494 12.24 -16.35 21.21
N ILE A 495 11.07 -16.29 21.86
CA ILE A 495 9.98 -15.39 21.47
C ILE A 495 10.18 -14.09 22.24
N TYR A 496 10.51 -13.00 21.53
CA TYR A 496 10.60 -11.64 22.07
C TYR A 496 9.24 -10.94 22.11
#